data_AF-A0A816V5U4-F1
#
_entry.id   AF-A0A816V5U4-F1
#
_cell.length_a   1.000
_cell.length_b   1.000
_cell.length_c   1.000
_cell.angle_alpha   90.00
_cell.angle_beta   90.00
_cell.angle_gamma   90.00
#
_symmetry.space_group_name_H-M   'P 1'
#
loop_
_entity.id
_entity.type
_entity.pdbx_description
1 polymer ?
#
loop_
_entity_poly.entity_id
_entity_poly.type
_entity_poly.pdbx_seq_one_letter_code
_entity_poly.pdbx_strand_id
1 'polypeptide(L)'
;MHTLNRIAELYLSVEIKYLHRCHSWKFPDKIATDVDINELLQRYQHGKHEVDNQVSHIVLFELIIDRLLLILHGSWRYLREMQTNIIPNTIDSASTVNQQSSLSVGLVVKKYWNKLLHLSSVLQQHENDRRQTRPATALPRSKSSLNTEKRCQTTETSIGPCQSCLKFQQCLRDQSDSLINLCHTYNLPSSLAQYRSSTTDLFSLDNINHWSDCQTKDIDRVSKHVEYLNNTLNKAKSDLQLNENRCKKQDETNSRLQQLINDDKQSKKVLQELHDRKVNDLKKQCDQQETNLNEQIKLLTNQKIKLEQQLKEVDDLCTSRGEQIEKLGNFS
;
A
#
# COMPACT_ATOMS: atom_id res chain seq x y z
N MET A 1 -0.49 35.51 -16.38
CA MET A 1 -0.30 36.53 -17.43
C MET A 1 -0.09 37.94 -16.87
N HIS A 2 -0.95 38.46 -15.99
CA HIS A 2 -0.80 39.82 -15.42
C HIS A 2 0.52 40.08 -14.66
N THR A 3 1.05 39.08 -13.96
CA THR A 3 2.32 39.21 -13.21
C THR A 3 3.55 39.25 -14.13
N LEU A 4 3.50 38.54 -15.27
CA LEU A 4 4.58 38.53 -16.26
C LEU A 4 4.62 39.83 -17.06
N ASN A 5 3.45 40.41 -17.40
CA ASN A 5 3.39 41.74 -18.02
C ASN A 5 3.87 42.84 -17.07
N ARG A 6 3.64 42.74 -15.76
CA ARG A 6 4.18 43.67 -14.76
C ARG A 6 5.70 43.58 -14.61
N ILE A 7 6.27 42.38 -14.74
CA ILE A 7 7.73 42.17 -14.70
C ILE A 7 8.38 42.69 -15.98
N ALA A 8 7.75 42.50 -17.14
CA ALA A 8 8.19 43.05 -18.42
C ALA A 8 8.09 44.59 -18.45
N GLU A 9 7.02 45.18 -17.90
CA GLU A 9 6.90 46.64 -17.75
C GLU A 9 7.91 47.22 -16.74
N LEU A 10 8.25 46.49 -15.67
CA LEU A 10 9.34 46.87 -14.76
C LEU A 10 10.71 46.78 -15.45
N TYR A 11 10.92 45.81 -16.34
CA TYR A 11 12.13 45.70 -17.16
C TYR A 11 12.25 46.88 -18.13
N LEU A 12 11.17 47.22 -18.84
CA LEU A 12 11.10 48.35 -19.78
C LEU A 12 11.21 49.72 -19.09
N SER A 13 10.68 49.88 -17.88
CA SER A 13 10.77 51.14 -17.13
C SER A 13 12.13 51.36 -16.44
N VAL A 14 12.91 50.30 -16.23
CA VAL A 14 14.32 50.37 -15.77
C VAL A 14 15.28 50.64 -16.94
N GLU A 15 14.95 50.20 -18.15
CA GLU A 15 15.89 50.17 -19.30
C GLU A 15 16.32 51.56 -19.79
N ILE A 16 15.45 52.59 -19.75
CA ILE A 16 15.80 53.90 -20.34
C ILE A 16 16.40 54.86 -19.30
N LYS A 17 15.90 54.85 -18.06
CA LYS A 17 16.29 55.86 -17.06
C LYS A 17 17.72 55.67 -16.53
N TYR A 18 18.16 54.43 -16.31
CA TYR A 18 19.39 54.16 -15.55
C TYR A 18 20.61 53.82 -16.41
N LEU A 19 20.41 53.57 -17.71
CA LEU A 19 21.45 53.07 -18.62
C LEU A 19 22.02 54.14 -19.58
N HIS A 20 21.30 55.24 -19.84
CA HIS A 20 21.61 56.26 -20.88
C HIS A 20 22.89 57.10 -20.68
N ARG A 21 23.75 56.77 -19.69
CA ARG A 21 25.03 57.45 -19.42
C ARG A 21 26.15 56.50 -19.02
N CYS A 22 26.03 55.22 -19.35
CA CYS A 22 27.08 54.24 -19.15
C CYS A 22 27.95 54.18 -20.41
N HIS A 23 29.27 54.37 -20.26
CA HIS A 23 30.19 54.06 -21.34
C HIS A 23 30.32 52.54 -21.48
N SER A 24 30.55 52.08 -22.70
CA SER A 24 30.92 50.68 -22.92
C SER A 24 32.28 50.43 -22.28
N TRP A 25 32.38 49.32 -21.56
CA TRP A 25 33.64 48.79 -21.05
C TRP A 25 34.58 48.37 -22.19
N LYS A 26 34.03 47.73 -23.23
CA LYS A 26 34.81 47.28 -24.39
C LYS A 26 35.16 48.42 -25.36
N PHE A 27 34.25 49.37 -25.54
CA PHE A 27 34.41 50.55 -26.39
C PHE A 27 34.28 51.82 -25.54
N PRO A 28 35.32 52.23 -24.80
CA PRO A 28 35.25 53.35 -23.85
C PRO A 28 34.85 54.69 -24.46
N ASP A 29 35.02 54.83 -25.76
CA ASP A 29 34.64 55.98 -26.58
C ASP A 29 33.14 56.03 -26.92
N LYS A 30 32.40 54.94 -26.70
CA LYS A 30 30.98 54.82 -27.01
C LYS A 30 30.11 54.73 -25.76
N ILE A 31 28.91 55.28 -25.85
CA ILE A 31 27.85 54.99 -24.88
C ILE A 31 27.43 53.54 -25.10
N ALA A 32 27.32 52.77 -24.02
CA ALA A 32 27.04 51.33 -24.11
C ALA A 32 25.71 51.03 -24.81
N THR A 33 24.68 51.86 -24.63
CA THR A 33 23.39 51.72 -25.33
C THR A 33 23.47 51.97 -26.83
N ASP A 34 24.51 52.68 -27.29
CA ASP A 34 24.67 53.10 -28.69
C ASP A 34 25.58 52.12 -29.46
N VAL A 35 26.16 51.13 -28.76
CA VAL A 35 26.94 50.07 -29.39
C VAL A 35 25.99 49.11 -30.11
N ASP A 36 26.04 49.10 -31.45
CA ASP A 36 25.26 48.21 -32.31
C ASP A 36 25.70 46.75 -32.12
N ILE A 37 24.88 45.99 -31.40
CA ILE A 37 25.11 44.57 -31.15
C ILE A 37 24.95 43.73 -32.40
N ASN A 38 24.00 44.08 -33.28
CA ASN A 38 23.71 43.27 -34.44
C ASN A 38 24.86 43.34 -35.45
N GLU A 39 25.44 44.52 -35.64
CA GLU A 39 26.64 44.71 -36.46
C GLU A 39 27.82 43.89 -35.90
N LEU A 40 28.06 43.95 -34.59
CA LEU A 40 29.17 43.22 -33.95
C LEU A 40 29.00 41.70 -34.04
N LEU A 41 27.79 41.19 -33.83
CA LEU A 41 27.51 39.74 -33.95
C LEU A 41 27.68 39.24 -35.38
N GLN A 42 27.30 40.04 -36.38
CA GLN A 42 27.54 39.70 -37.79
C GLN A 42 29.02 39.72 -38.14
N ARG A 43 29.76 40.70 -37.61
CA ARG A 43 31.20 40.86 -37.84
C ARG A 43 32.03 39.74 -37.22
N TYR A 44 31.64 39.23 -36.05
CA TYR A 44 32.35 38.19 -35.31
C TYR A 44 31.64 36.83 -35.34
N GLN A 45 31.06 36.48 -36.48
CA GLN A 45 30.42 35.18 -36.69
C GLN A 45 31.44 34.05 -36.88
N HIS A 46 31.03 32.82 -36.58
CA HIS A 46 31.87 31.64 -36.77
C HIS A 46 32.17 31.42 -38.27
N GLY A 47 33.46 31.30 -38.60
CA GLY A 47 33.98 31.10 -39.95
C GLY A 47 34.76 29.79 -40.10
N LYS A 48 35.37 29.59 -41.28
CA LYS A 48 36.15 28.38 -41.61
C LYS A 48 37.56 28.37 -41.04
N HIS A 49 38.09 29.53 -40.67
CA HIS A 49 39.46 29.68 -40.17
C HIS A 49 39.46 29.66 -38.64
N GLU A 50 40.19 28.71 -38.06
CA GLU A 50 40.24 28.50 -36.60
C GLU A 50 40.78 29.73 -35.85
N VAL A 51 41.76 30.44 -36.43
CA VAL A 51 42.34 31.66 -35.83
C VAL A 51 41.31 32.79 -35.76
N ASP A 52 40.52 32.99 -36.83
CA ASP A 52 39.45 33.99 -36.86
C ASP A 52 38.32 33.66 -35.87
N ASN A 53 38.06 32.36 -35.67
CA ASN A 53 37.12 31.89 -34.66
C ASN A 53 37.62 32.20 -33.26
N GLN A 54 38.90 31.99 -32.94
CA GLN A 54 39.46 32.33 -31.64
C GLN A 54 39.36 33.83 -31.35
N VAL A 55 39.67 34.68 -32.34
CA VAL A 55 39.50 36.14 -32.21
C VAL A 55 38.04 36.51 -31.99
N SER A 56 37.12 35.90 -32.74
CA SER A 56 35.68 36.10 -32.58
C SER A 56 35.20 35.68 -31.19
N HIS A 57 35.65 34.54 -30.68
CA HIS A 57 35.34 34.09 -29.32
C HIS A 57 35.79 35.10 -28.26
N ILE A 58 37.04 35.57 -28.33
CA ILE A 58 37.57 36.55 -27.36
C ILE A 58 36.74 37.83 -27.39
N VAL A 59 36.47 38.39 -28.57
CA VAL A 59 35.71 39.64 -28.70
C VAL A 59 34.26 39.47 -28.22
N LEU A 60 33.63 38.34 -28.52
CA LEU A 60 32.28 38.03 -28.04
C LEU A 60 32.25 37.85 -26.51
N PHE A 61 33.26 37.24 -25.90
CA PHE A 61 33.37 37.16 -24.44
C PHE A 61 33.54 38.54 -23.80
N GLU A 62 34.38 39.40 -24.36
CA GLU A 62 34.53 40.77 -23.89
C GLU A 62 33.24 41.59 -24.05
N LEU A 63 32.47 41.34 -25.11
CA LEU A 63 31.16 41.94 -25.33
C LEU A 63 30.12 41.46 -24.31
N ILE A 64 30.16 40.18 -23.90
CA ILE A 64 29.33 39.68 -22.80
C ILE A 64 29.69 40.38 -21.49
N ILE A 65 30.99 40.51 -21.18
CA ILE A 65 31.46 41.21 -19.98
C ILE A 65 30.98 42.67 -19.99
N ASP A 66 31.10 43.35 -21.13
CA ASP A 66 30.59 44.71 -21.35
C ASP A 66 29.10 44.85 -21.00
N ARG A 67 28.26 43.93 -21.48
CA ARG A 67 26.82 43.94 -21.21
C ARG A 67 26.48 43.59 -19.77
N LEU A 68 27.20 42.67 -19.14
CA LEU A 68 27.01 42.37 -17.73
C LEU A 68 27.35 43.58 -16.85
N LEU A 69 28.43 44.31 -17.17
CA LEU A 69 28.79 45.53 -16.47
C LEU A 69 27.76 46.64 -16.66
N LEU A 70 27.19 46.78 -17.86
CA LEU A 70 26.11 47.72 -18.14
C LEU A 70 24.89 47.44 -17.24
N ILE A 71 24.45 46.19 -17.17
CA ILE A 71 23.32 45.76 -16.31
C ILE A 71 23.64 46.01 -14.83
N LEU A 72 24.86 45.68 -14.40
CA LEU A 72 25.29 45.86 -13.01
C LEU A 72 25.33 47.34 -12.61
N HIS A 73 25.80 48.20 -13.52
CA HIS A 73 25.78 49.64 -13.35
C HIS A 73 24.36 50.21 -13.28
N GLY A 74 23.48 49.79 -14.19
CA GLY A 74 22.07 50.18 -14.19
C GLY A 74 21.38 49.75 -12.90
N SER A 75 21.60 48.52 -12.47
CA SER A 75 21.07 47.97 -11.22
C SER A 75 21.57 48.74 -10.01
N TRP A 76 22.86 49.10 -9.96
CA TRP A 76 23.38 49.94 -8.88
C TRP A 76 22.70 51.33 -8.83
N ARG A 77 22.47 51.97 -9.98
CA ARG A 77 21.78 53.26 -10.04
C ARG A 77 20.32 53.15 -9.60
N TYR A 78 19.63 52.10 -10.06
CA TYR A 78 18.27 51.80 -9.63
C TYR A 78 18.20 51.59 -8.10
N LEU A 79 19.11 50.79 -7.54
CA LEU A 79 19.20 50.56 -6.10
C LEU A 79 19.51 51.86 -5.32
N ARG A 80 20.31 52.76 -5.90
CA ARG A 80 20.57 54.09 -5.31
C ARG A 80 19.31 54.95 -5.26
N GLU A 81 18.53 54.99 -6.33
CA GLU A 81 17.27 55.74 -6.37
C GLU A 81 16.19 55.13 -5.46
N MET A 82 16.11 53.79 -5.41
CA MET A 82 15.21 53.09 -4.48
C MET A 82 15.56 53.42 -3.02
N GLN A 83 16.84 53.50 -2.66
CA GLN A 83 17.23 53.92 -1.31
C GLN A 83 16.74 55.33 -0.97
N THR A 84 16.90 56.29 -1.89
CA THR A 84 16.46 57.67 -1.64
C THR A 84 14.94 57.78 -1.47
N ASN A 85 14.18 56.89 -2.11
CA ASN A 85 12.72 56.84 -1.96
C ASN A 85 12.26 56.15 -0.66
N ILE A 86 13.04 55.20 -0.13
CA ILE A 86 12.71 54.45 1.10
C ILE A 86 13.14 55.22 2.37
N ILE A 87 14.24 56.00 2.31
CA ILE A 87 14.71 56.83 3.42
C ILE A 87 14.94 58.27 2.92
N PRO A 88 13.98 59.19 3.11
CA PRO A 88 14.12 60.58 2.65
C PRO A 88 15.21 61.39 3.39
N ASN A 89 15.66 60.95 4.58
CA ASN A 89 16.45 61.76 5.50
C ASN A 89 17.90 61.31 5.72
N THR A 90 18.41 60.31 5.00
CA THR A 90 19.85 60.07 4.97
C THR A 90 20.48 61.04 4.00
N ILE A 91 20.86 62.21 4.52
CA ILE A 91 21.77 63.13 3.87
C ILE A 91 23.12 62.41 3.74
N ASP A 92 23.33 61.70 2.64
CA ASP A 92 24.70 61.44 2.18
C ASP A 92 25.23 62.76 1.62
N SER A 93 25.78 63.58 2.53
CA SER A 93 26.71 64.66 2.21
C SER A 93 27.97 64.06 1.62
N ALA A 94 27.91 63.62 0.35
CA ALA A 94 29.08 63.29 -0.45
C ALA A 94 28.73 63.32 -1.94
N SER A 95 29.09 64.46 -2.54
CA SER A 95 29.56 64.58 -3.92
C SER A 95 28.61 64.18 -5.06
N THR A 96 27.92 65.19 -5.58
CA THR A 96 27.85 65.54 -7.01
C THR A 96 29.25 65.69 -7.63
N VAL A 97 30.10 64.66 -7.51
CA VAL A 97 31.33 64.54 -8.31
C VAL A 97 30.94 63.78 -9.56
N ASN A 98 31.25 64.37 -10.72
CA ASN A 98 31.22 63.77 -12.05
C ASN A 98 31.65 62.30 -11.99
N GLN A 99 30.68 61.39 -11.84
CA GLN A 99 30.96 59.99 -11.62
C GLN A 99 31.03 59.34 -13.00
N GLN A 100 32.18 59.51 -13.66
CA GLN A 100 32.54 58.68 -14.80
C GLN A 100 32.31 57.22 -14.41
N SER A 101 31.60 56.49 -15.29
CA SER A 101 31.44 55.05 -15.19
C SER A 101 32.82 54.44 -15.02
N SER A 102 33.11 53.88 -13.84
CA SER A 102 34.40 53.25 -13.58
C SER A 102 34.54 52.05 -14.51
N LEU A 103 35.48 52.09 -15.46
CA LEU A 103 35.76 51.00 -16.39
C LEU A 103 36.38 49.77 -15.70
N SER A 104 36.68 49.85 -14.40
CA SER A 104 37.19 48.69 -13.66
C SER A 104 36.04 47.79 -13.20
N VAL A 105 36.01 46.57 -13.74
CA VAL A 105 35.09 45.48 -13.36
C VAL A 105 34.96 45.37 -11.83
N GLY A 106 36.09 45.27 -11.13
CA GLY A 106 36.11 45.07 -9.68
C GLY A 106 35.47 46.22 -8.89
N LEU A 107 35.63 47.47 -9.35
CA LEU A 107 35.03 48.63 -8.70
C LEU A 107 33.51 48.70 -8.94
N VAL A 108 33.05 48.35 -10.13
CA VAL A 108 31.60 48.28 -10.43
C VAL A 108 30.92 47.23 -9.56
N VAL A 109 31.51 46.03 -9.50
CA VAL A 109 31.01 44.91 -8.68
C VAL A 109 31.00 45.27 -7.20
N LYS A 110 32.10 45.85 -6.69
CA LYS A 110 32.19 46.28 -5.29
C LYS A 110 31.14 47.35 -4.94
N LYS A 111 30.94 48.35 -5.81
CA LYS A 111 29.93 49.40 -5.62
C LYS A 111 28.52 48.82 -5.60
N TYR A 112 28.20 47.92 -6.52
CA TYR A 112 26.92 47.21 -6.55
C TYR A 112 26.70 46.40 -5.27
N TRP A 113 27.67 45.56 -4.91
CA TRP A 113 27.58 44.67 -3.75
C TRP A 113 27.42 45.45 -2.44
N ASN A 114 28.23 46.48 -2.21
CA ASN A 114 28.12 47.33 -1.02
C ASN A 114 26.75 47.99 -0.93
N LYS A 115 26.17 48.42 -2.06
CA LYS A 115 24.84 49.02 -2.08
C LYS A 115 23.74 48.02 -1.76
N LEU A 116 23.86 46.79 -2.27
CA LEU A 116 22.93 45.71 -1.99
C LEU A 116 22.97 45.29 -0.52
N LEU A 117 24.16 45.19 0.09
CA LEU A 117 24.31 44.93 1.53
C LEU A 117 23.67 46.03 2.37
N HIS A 118 23.89 47.30 2.01
CA HIS A 118 23.31 48.44 2.71
C HIS A 118 21.77 48.47 2.63
N LEU A 119 21.20 48.17 1.46
CA LEU A 119 19.76 48.05 1.31
C LEU A 119 19.20 46.89 2.14
N SER A 120 19.90 45.76 2.18
CA SER A 120 19.51 44.63 3.03
C SER A 120 19.48 45.01 4.51
N SER A 121 20.49 45.74 5.01
CA SER A 121 20.50 46.19 6.41
C SER A 121 19.37 47.18 6.71
N VAL A 122 19.09 48.11 5.78
CA VAL A 122 17.98 49.07 5.90
C VAL A 122 16.62 48.37 5.95
N LEU A 123 16.37 47.41 5.05
CA LEU A 123 15.11 46.66 5.01
C LEU A 123 14.90 45.83 6.29
N GLN A 124 15.98 45.21 6.78
CA GLN A 124 15.95 44.44 8.03
C GLN A 124 15.67 45.34 9.24
N GLN A 125 16.26 46.54 9.29
CA GLN A 125 15.99 47.52 10.34
C GLN A 125 14.54 48.00 10.29
N HIS A 126 14.02 48.35 9.12
CA HIS A 126 12.62 48.75 8.95
C HIS A 126 11.64 47.63 9.35
N GLU A 127 11.96 46.36 9.07
CA GLU A 127 11.14 45.23 9.50
C GLU A 127 11.17 45.04 11.03
N ASN A 128 12.31 45.25 11.66
CA ASN A 128 12.45 45.22 13.13
C ASN A 128 11.69 46.37 13.80
N ASP A 129 11.76 47.59 13.26
CA ASP A 129 11.03 48.76 13.76
C ASP A 129 9.50 48.55 13.66
N ARG A 130 9.02 47.90 12.58
CA ARG A 130 7.61 47.50 12.43
C ARG A 130 7.16 46.40 13.40
N ARG A 131 8.08 45.56 13.89
CA ARG A 131 7.79 44.53 14.89
C ARG A 131 7.73 45.11 16.30
N GLN A 132 8.53 46.14 16.60
CA GLN A 132 8.55 46.81 17.92
C GLN A 132 7.39 47.80 18.11
N THR A 133 6.83 48.36 17.05
CA THR A 133 5.68 49.29 17.10
C THR A 133 4.30 48.61 17.15
N ARG A 134 4.22 47.27 17.20
CA ARG A 134 2.96 46.54 17.39
C ARG A 134 2.66 46.32 18.88
N PRO A 135 1.49 46.73 19.42
CA PRO A 135 1.15 46.48 20.81
C PRO A 135 1.05 44.97 21.09
N ALA A 136 1.62 44.55 22.22
CA ALA A 136 1.77 43.18 22.64
C ALA A 136 0.42 42.53 23.00
N THR A 137 -0.30 42.02 22.00
CA THR A 137 -1.42 41.07 22.20
C THR A 137 -1.52 40.13 21.00
N ALA A 138 -0.61 39.14 20.93
CA ALA A 138 -0.85 37.90 20.19
C ALA A 138 0.09 36.79 20.68
N LEU A 139 -0.49 35.61 20.93
CA LEU A 139 0.08 34.37 21.47
C LEU A 139 1.41 33.89 20.83
N PRO A 140 2.17 33.00 21.51
CA PRO A 140 3.41 32.44 20.99
C PRO A 140 3.10 31.56 19.78
N ARG A 141 3.34 32.09 18.58
CA ARG A 141 3.27 31.30 17.35
C ARG A 141 4.60 30.57 17.17
N SER A 142 4.52 29.25 17.17
CA SER A 142 5.61 28.30 16.94
C SER A 142 6.55 28.75 15.84
N LYS A 143 7.85 28.69 16.13
CA LYS A 143 8.97 28.94 15.22
C LYS A 143 8.86 28.01 14.00
N SER A 144 8.16 28.46 12.97
CA SER A 144 8.25 27.92 11.62
C SER A 144 8.67 29.08 10.72
N SER A 145 9.98 29.19 10.51
CA SER A 145 10.55 30.07 9.49
C SER A 145 9.98 29.66 8.13
N LEU A 146 8.98 30.40 7.66
CA LEU A 146 8.63 30.44 6.26
C LEU A 146 9.57 31.42 5.55
N ASN A 147 10.20 30.88 4.51
CA ASN A 147 10.58 31.54 3.27
C ASN A 147 11.60 32.69 3.34
N THR A 148 12.87 32.31 3.23
CA THR A 148 13.77 33.02 2.32
C THR A 148 14.11 32.08 1.18
N GLU A 149 13.51 32.31 0.03
CA GLU A 149 13.94 31.78 -1.26
C GLU A 149 15.41 32.16 -1.46
N LYS A 150 16.31 31.18 -1.28
CA LYS A 150 17.71 31.30 -1.68
C LYS A 150 17.91 30.43 -2.91
N ARG A 151 17.77 31.03 -4.08
CA ARG A 151 18.34 30.49 -5.31
C ARG A 151 19.05 31.61 -6.08
N CYS A 152 20.32 31.76 -5.77
CA CYS A 152 21.36 32.26 -6.66
C CYS A 152 22.68 31.80 -6.05
N GLN A 153 23.15 30.61 -6.40
CA GLN A 153 24.54 30.27 -6.17
C GLN A 153 25.06 29.60 -7.44
N THR A 154 26.08 30.23 -8.03
CA THR A 154 26.99 29.62 -8.99
C THR A 154 27.67 28.42 -8.33
N THR A 155 27.99 27.41 -9.14
CA THR A 155 28.45 26.06 -8.78
C THR A 155 29.72 25.95 -7.93
N GLU A 156 30.29 27.06 -7.43
CA GLU A 156 31.65 27.08 -6.89
C GLU A 156 31.79 27.44 -5.39
N THR A 157 30.71 27.65 -4.60
CA THR A 157 30.88 28.01 -3.17
C THR A 157 29.96 27.30 -2.17
N SER A 158 29.70 26.00 -2.36
CA SER A 158 29.33 25.14 -1.24
C SER A 158 29.85 23.72 -1.42
N ILE A 159 30.79 23.31 -0.57
CA ILE A 159 31.35 21.94 -0.51
C ILE A 159 30.28 20.90 -0.06
N GLY A 160 29.04 21.33 0.20
CA GLY A 160 27.93 20.46 0.59
C GLY A 160 26.58 20.87 -0.02
N PRO A 161 25.55 20.01 0.08
CA PRO A 161 24.23 20.29 -0.44
C PRO A 161 23.60 21.47 0.30
N CYS A 162 22.78 22.28 -0.40
CA CYS A 162 21.97 23.27 0.27
C CYS A 162 20.98 22.58 1.25
N GLN A 163 20.46 23.32 2.23
CA GLN A 163 19.59 22.76 3.28
C GLN A 163 18.37 22.01 2.72
N SER A 164 17.79 22.48 1.61
CA SER A 164 16.67 21.80 0.94
C SER A 164 17.09 20.48 0.31
N CYS A 165 18.26 20.44 -0.35
CA CYS A 165 18.81 19.21 -0.91
C CYS A 165 19.19 18.21 0.20
N LEU A 166 19.74 18.67 1.32
CA LEU A 166 20.05 17.80 2.46
C LEU A 166 18.78 17.14 3.03
N LYS A 167 17.72 17.93 3.23
CA LYS A 167 16.41 17.40 3.68
C LYS A 167 15.80 16.42 2.68
N PHE A 168 15.90 16.72 1.38
CA PHE A 168 15.43 15.81 0.34
C PHE A 168 16.19 14.48 0.37
N GLN A 169 17.52 14.52 0.46
CA GLN A 169 18.36 13.33 0.57
C GLN A 169 18.08 12.51 1.84
N GLN A 170 17.75 13.16 2.96
CA GLN A 170 17.33 12.47 4.17
C GLN A 170 15.98 11.76 3.98
N CYS A 171 15.00 12.41 3.34
CA CYS A 171 13.71 11.79 3.04
C CYS A 171 13.84 10.55 2.16
N LEU A 172 14.71 10.57 1.15
CA LEU A 172 14.97 9.37 0.32
C LEU A 172 15.55 8.22 1.14
N ARG A 173 16.43 8.50 2.11
CA ARG A 173 16.98 7.49 3.02
C ARG A 173 15.91 6.89 3.91
N ASP A 174 15.08 7.71 4.52
CA ASP A 174 14.01 7.24 5.40
C ASP A 174 13.01 6.34 4.64
N GLN A 175 12.69 6.72 3.38
CA GLN A 175 11.88 5.89 2.48
C GLN A 175 12.58 4.57 2.13
N SER A 176 13.89 4.61 1.89
CA SER A 176 14.68 3.40 1.59
C SER A 176 14.69 2.43 2.75
N ASP A 177 14.94 2.92 3.96
CA ASP A 177 15.03 2.10 5.16
C ASP A 177 13.67 1.43 5.45
N SER A 178 12.58 2.18 5.23
CA SER A 178 11.22 1.65 5.32
C SER A 178 10.97 0.52 4.30
N LEU A 179 11.39 0.72 3.05
CA LEU A 179 11.19 -0.27 1.98
C LEU A 179 12.09 -1.51 2.16
N ILE A 180 13.34 -1.32 2.61
CA ILE A 180 14.25 -2.43 2.96
C ILE A 180 13.65 -3.27 4.07
N ASN A 181 13.16 -2.64 5.14
CA ASN A 181 12.50 -3.33 6.25
C ASN A 181 11.25 -4.09 5.79
N LEU A 182 10.48 -3.53 4.86
CA LEU A 182 9.31 -4.20 4.29
C LEU A 182 9.73 -5.46 3.53
N CYS A 183 10.74 -5.36 2.66
CA CYS A 183 11.29 -6.52 1.95
C CYS A 183 11.77 -7.60 2.93
N HIS A 184 12.54 -7.23 3.96
CA HIS A 184 13.03 -8.18 4.97
C HIS A 184 11.89 -8.85 5.74
N THR A 185 10.85 -8.10 6.10
CA THR A 185 9.67 -8.65 6.82
C THR A 185 8.99 -9.76 6.02
N TYR A 186 8.97 -9.63 4.70
CA TYR A 186 8.40 -10.64 3.80
C TYR A 186 9.44 -11.63 3.24
N ASN A 187 10.66 -11.64 3.78
CA ASN A 187 11.79 -12.45 3.30
C ASN A 187 12.07 -12.27 1.79
N LEU A 188 11.90 -11.06 1.28
CA LEU A 188 12.18 -10.68 -0.10
C LEU A 188 13.58 -10.06 -0.23
N PRO A 189 14.28 -10.30 -1.35
CA PRO A 189 15.56 -9.63 -1.61
C PRO A 189 15.34 -8.13 -1.86
N SER A 190 16.18 -7.30 -1.23
CA SER A 190 16.19 -5.85 -1.44
C SER A 190 17.42 -5.39 -2.21
N SER A 191 17.19 -4.78 -3.37
CA SER A 191 18.23 -4.13 -4.17
C SER A 191 18.70 -2.83 -3.51
N LEU A 192 17.83 -2.12 -2.79
CA LEU A 192 18.23 -0.96 -1.98
C LEU A 192 19.17 -1.33 -0.83
N ALA A 193 18.92 -2.45 -0.15
CA ALA A 193 19.79 -2.94 0.93
C ALA A 193 21.20 -3.25 0.41
N GLN A 194 21.28 -3.87 -0.77
CA GLN A 194 22.54 -4.16 -1.44
C GLN A 194 23.27 -2.89 -1.89
N TYR A 195 22.55 -1.88 -2.38
CA TYR A 195 23.14 -0.62 -2.81
C TYR A 195 23.68 0.23 -1.63
N ARG A 196 22.95 0.24 -0.50
CA ARG A 196 23.31 0.97 0.73
C ARG A 196 24.66 0.55 1.30
N SER A 197 25.06 -0.71 1.19
CA SER A 197 26.34 -1.18 1.71
C SER A 197 27.56 -0.61 0.95
N SER A 198 27.34 -0.04 -0.24
CA SER A 198 28.41 0.34 -1.18
C SER A 198 28.51 1.84 -1.45
N THR A 199 27.68 2.69 -0.81
CA THR A 199 27.53 4.11 -1.18
C THR A 199 27.94 5.07 -0.05
N THR A 200 28.56 6.20 -0.41
CA THR A 200 28.95 7.29 0.50
C THR A 200 27.76 8.13 0.98
N ASP A 201 27.97 8.92 2.05
CA ASP A 201 26.92 9.69 2.74
C ASP A 201 26.23 10.78 1.91
N LEU A 202 26.69 11.11 0.69
CA LEU A 202 26.07 12.15 -0.14
C LEU A 202 25.58 11.57 -1.47
N PHE A 203 24.32 11.87 -1.83
CA PHE A 203 23.80 11.48 -3.15
C PHE A 203 24.45 12.33 -4.25
N SER A 204 25.28 11.69 -5.08
CA SER A 204 25.61 12.18 -6.43
C SER A 204 24.39 12.03 -7.36
N LEU A 205 24.38 12.72 -8.51
CA LEU A 205 23.31 12.59 -9.50
C LEU A 205 23.18 11.13 -10.00
N ASP A 206 24.31 10.46 -10.27
CA ASP A 206 24.32 9.06 -10.68
C ASP A 206 23.80 8.12 -9.57
N ASN A 207 24.04 8.49 -8.30
CA ASN A 207 23.53 7.75 -7.14
C ASN A 207 22.00 7.83 -7.05
N ILE A 208 21.39 8.95 -7.45
CA ILE A 208 19.92 9.11 -7.41
C ILE A 208 19.26 8.24 -8.47
N ASN A 209 19.81 8.18 -9.69
CA ASN A 209 19.25 7.34 -10.75
C ASN A 209 19.33 5.85 -10.39
N HIS A 210 20.50 5.39 -9.94
CA HIS A 210 20.65 4.00 -9.52
C HIS A 210 19.79 3.66 -8.30
N TRP A 211 19.68 4.58 -7.34
CA TRP A 211 18.76 4.46 -6.21
C TRP A 211 17.31 4.31 -6.67
N SER A 212 16.86 5.12 -7.64
CA SER A 212 15.51 5.07 -8.20
C SER A 212 15.23 3.72 -8.88
N ASP A 213 16.21 3.18 -9.60
CA ASP A 213 16.09 1.84 -10.22
C ASP A 213 15.98 0.74 -9.16
N CYS A 214 16.80 0.82 -8.09
CA CYS A 214 16.73 -0.11 -6.97
C CYS A 214 15.39 -0.03 -6.24
N GLN A 215 14.88 1.18 -5.99
CA GLN A 215 13.58 1.41 -5.38
C GLN A 215 12.45 0.81 -6.22
N THR A 216 12.48 1.04 -7.53
CA THR A 216 11.47 0.52 -8.47
C THR A 216 11.44 -1.00 -8.46
N LYS A 217 12.61 -1.66 -8.46
CA LYS A 217 12.72 -3.13 -8.37
C LYS A 217 12.13 -3.68 -7.07
N ASP A 218 12.43 -3.04 -5.94
CA ASP A 218 11.92 -3.48 -4.64
C ASP A 218 10.40 -3.28 -4.53
N ILE A 219 9.85 -2.17 -5.04
CA ILE A 219 8.41 -1.94 -5.12
C ILE A 219 7.72 -2.99 -6.01
N ASP A 220 8.29 -3.32 -7.16
CA ASP A 220 7.74 -4.33 -8.06
C ASP A 220 7.70 -5.72 -7.40
N ARG A 221 8.77 -6.11 -6.69
CA ARG A 221 8.81 -7.36 -5.91
C ARG A 221 7.73 -7.40 -4.84
N VAL A 222 7.60 -6.33 -4.06
CA VAL A 222 6.55 -6.22 -3.02
C VAL A 222 5.17 -6.28 -3.64
N SER A 223 4.93 -5.58 -4.75
CA SER A 223 3.64 -5.56 -5.44
C SER A 223 3.24 -6.95 -5.92
N LYS A 224 4.16 -7.68 -6.56
CA LYS A 224 3.95 -9.08 -6.98
C LYS A 224 3.67 -10.00 -5.79
N HIS A 225 4.38 -9.81 -4.67
CA HIS A 225 4.14 -10.60 -3.47
C HIS A 225 2.74 -10.35 -2.89
N VAL A 226 2.30 -9.09 -2.83
CA VAL A 226 0.95 -8.72 -2.40
C VAL A 226 -0.11 -9.31 -3.32
N GLU A 227 0.09 -9.27 -4.64
CA GLU A 227 -0.81 -9.91 -5.60
C GLU A 227 -0.92 -11.42 -5.39
N TYR A 228 0.22 -12.09 -5.19
CA TYR A 228 0.26 -13.52 -4.87
C TYR A 228 -0.50 -13.86 -3.58
N LEU A 229 -0.30 -13.08 -2.51
CA LEU A 229 -0.99 -13.28 -1.24
C LEU A 229 -2.50 -13.07 -1.39
N ASN A 230 -2.92 -12.04 -2.13
CA ASN A 230 -4.34 -11.76 -2.35
C ASN A 230 -5.02 -12.88 -3.16
N ASN A 231 -4.35 -13.39 -4.19
CA ASN A 231 -4.84 -14.52 -4.98
C ASN A 231 -4.96 -15.80 -4.13
N THR A 232 -3.97 -16.07 -3.28
CA THR A 232 -3.99 -17.22 -2.37
C THR A 232 -5.11 -17.09 -1.33
N LEU A 233 -5.29 -15.89 -0.77
CA LEU A 233 -6.36 -15.58 0.17
C LEU A 233 -7.75 -15.79 -0.45
N ASN A 234 -7.96 -15.30 -1.68
CA ASN A 234 -9.22 -15.47 -2.39
C ASN A 234 -9.53 -16.94 -2.69
N LYS A 235 -8.51 -17.72 -3.08
CA LYS A 235 -8.65 -19.16 -3.28
C LYS A 235 -9.02 -19.87 -1.96
N ALA A 236 -8.30 -19.60 -0.88
CA ALA A 236 -8.59 -20.19 0.43
C ALA A 236 -10.00 -19.86 0.92
N LYS A 237 -10.47 -18.62 0.69
CA LYS A 237 -11.84 -18.19 1.01
C LYS A 237 -12.89 -18.97 0.21
N SER A 238 -12.65 -19.18 -1.09
CA SER A 238 -13.53 -19.98 -1.94
C SER A 238 -13.58 -21.45 -1.49
N ASP A 239 -12.42 -22.04 -1.18
CA ASP A 239 -12.32 -23.42 -0.72
C ASP A 239 -13.02 -23.62 0.64
N LEU A 240 -12.90 -22.64 1.55
CA LEU A 240 -13.59 -22.64 2.83
C LEU A 240 -15.12 -22.63 2.64
N GLN A 241 -15.64 -21.72 1.81
CA GLN A 241 -17.07 -21.65 1.51
C GLN A 241 -17.61 -22.95 0.89
N LEU A 242 -16.84 -23.57 0.00
CA LEU A 242 -17.20 -24.87 -0.58
C LEU A 242 -17.25 -25.97 0.49
N ASN A 243 -16.28 -26.02 1.40
CA ASN A 243 -16.26 -26.99 2.48
C ASN A 243 -17.38 -26.77 3.51
N GLU A 244 -17.71 -25.52 3.85
CA GLU A 244 -18.86 -25.20 4.70
C GLU A 244 -20.17 -25.72 4.10
N ASN A 245 -20.36 -25.54 2.79
CA ASN A 245 -21.54 -26.06 2.08
C ASN A 245 -21.57 -27.59 2.04
N ARG A 246 -20.42 -28.25 1.89
CA ARG A 246 -20.33 -29.71 1.98
C ARG A 246 -20.68 -30.21 3.38
N CYS A 247 -20.21 -29.54 4.42
CA CYS A 247 -20.51 -29.90 5.79
C CYS A 247 -22.02 -29.81 6.08
N LYS A 248 -22.67 -28.72 5.66
CA LYS A 248 -24.14 -28.58 5.79
C LYS A 248 -24.91 -29.71 5.11
N LYS A 249 -24.53 -30.06 3.86
CA LYS A 249 -25.15 -31.19 3.14
C LYS A 249 -24.94 -32.52 3.86
N GLN A 250 -23.76 -32.71 4.44
CA GLN A 250 -23.44 -33.90 5.21
C GLN A 250 -24.27 -33.97 6.50
N ASP A 251 -24.48 -32.85 7.19
CA ASP A 251 -25.34 -32.77 8.38
C ASP A 251 -26.82 -33.06 8.06
N GLU A 252 -27.33 -32.55 6.93
CA GLU A 252 -28.68 -32.87 6.44
C GLU A 252 -28.81 -34.37 6.13
N THR A 253 -27.81 -34.95 5.47
CA THR A 253 -27.79 -36.38 5.13
C THR A 253 -27.70 -37.24 6.39
N ASN A 254 -26.84 -36.87 7.34
CA ASN A 254 -26.72 -37.55 8.63
C ASN A 254 -28.05 -37.50 9.40
N SER A 255 -28.72 -36.35 9.43
CA SER A 255 -30.03 -36.21 10.06
C SER A 255 -31.09 -37.13 9.45
N ARG A 256 -31.12 -37.23 8.10
CA ARG A 256 -32.02 -38.16 7.39
C ARG A 256 -31.71 -39.62 7.69
N LEU A 257 -30.42 -40.01 7.70
CA LEU A 257 -30.01 -41.36 8.04
C LEU A 257 -30.36 -41.71 9.49
N GLN A 258 -30.17 -40.77 10.42
CA GLN A 258 -30.57 -40.92 11.81
C GLN A 258 -32.08 -41.21 11.95
N GLN A 259 -32.90 -40.51 11.16
CA GLN A 259 -34.35 -40.71 11.12
C GLN A 259 -34.70 -42.10 10.57
N LEU A 260 -34.12 -42.51 9.45
CA LEU A 260 -34.33 -43.85 8.87
C LEU A 260 -33.93 -44.97 9.84
N ILE A 261 -32.82 -44.82 10.55
CA ILE A 261 -32.39 -45.77 11.58
C ILE A 261 -33.42 -45.86 12.72
N ASN A 262 -34.01 -44.74 13.12
CA ASN A 262 -35.03 -44.74 14.17
C ASN A 262 -36.33 -45.39 13.70
N ASP A 263 -36.76 -45.11 12.47
CA ASP A 263 -37.97 -45.70 11.88
C ASP A 263 -37.83 -47.23 11.69
N ASP A 264 -36.64 -47.69 11.26
CA ASP A 264 -36.34 -49.12 11.14
C ASP A 264 -36.30 -49.80 12.53
N LYS A 265 -35.69 -49.15 13.53
CA LYS A 265 -35.73 -49.65 14.92
C LYS A 265 -37.15 -49.78 15.46
N GLN A 266 -38.01 -48.80 15.19
CA GLN A 266 -39.42 -48.87 15.58
C GLN A 266 -40.16 -49.99 14.85
N SER A 267 -39.98 -50.10 13.53
CA SER A 267 -40.59 -51.15 12.72
C SER A 267 -40.19 -52.55 13.20
N LYS A 268 -38.89 -52.74 13.48
CA LYS A 268 -38.36 -53.98 14.02
C LYS A 268 -38.95 -54.30 15.40
N LYS A 269 -39.11 -53.30 16.27
CA LYS A 269 -39.73 -53.48 17.59
C LYS A 269 -41.19 -53.93 17.46
N VAL A 270 -41.98 -53.29 16.59
CA VAL A 270 -43.37 -53.68 16.33
C VAL A 270 -43.46 -55.10 15.76
N LEU A 271 -42.59 -55.43 14.80
CA LEU A 271 -42.57 -56.77 14.21
C LEU A 271 -42.23 -57.84 15.25
N GLN A 272 -41.29 -57.54 16.14
CA GLN A 272 -40.89 -58.44 17.22
C GLN A 272 -42.03 -58.64 18.24
N GLU A 273 -42.71 -57.57 18.67
CA GLU A 273 -43.90 -57.67 19.54
C GLU A 273 -45.03 -58.49 18.89
N LEU A 274 -45.24 -58.34 17.58
CA LEU A 274 -46.25 -59.09 16.83
C LEU A 274 -45.87 -60.58 16.72
N HIS A 275 -44.59 -60.87 16.45
CA HIS A 275 -44.07 -62.23 16.44
C HIS A 275 -44.24 -62.91 17.80
N ASP A 276 -43.88 -62.23 18.89
CA ASP A 276 -44.00 -62.78 20.25
C ASP A 276 -45.46 -63.06 20.63
N ARG A 277 -46.40 -62.18 20.24
CA ARG A 277 -47.84 -62.45 20.41
C ARG A 277 -48.27 -63.71 19.66
N LYS A 278 -47.88 -63.84 18.40
CA LYS A 278 -48.24 -65.01 17.57
C LYS A 278 -47.67 -66.31 18.12
N VAL A 279 -46.42 -66.30 18.59
CA VAL A 279 -45.80 -67.46 19.26
C VAL A 279 -46.56 -67.82 20.52
N ASN A 280 -46.92 -66.84 21.35
CA ASN A 280 -47.68 -67.10 22.58
C ASN A 280 -49.09 -67.64 22.29
N ASP A 281 -49.78 -67.13 21.28
CA ASP A 281 -51.12 -67.62 20.89
C ASP A 281 -51.05 -69.05 20.35
N LEU A 282 -50.07 -69.35 19.49
CA LEU A 282 -49.82 -70.71 18.99
C LEU A 282 -49.46 -71.66 20.14
N LYS A 283 -48.65 -71.22 21.09
CA LYS A 283 -48.31 -72.01 22.27
C LYS A 283 -49.55 -72.36 23.09
N LYS A 284 -50.41 -71.37 23.38
CA LYS A 284 -51.70 -71.61 24.06
C LYS A 284 -52.60 -72.59 23.28
N GLN A 285 -52.63 -72.48 21.96
CA GLN A 285 -53.38 -73.42 21.12
C GLN A 285 -52.81 -74.85 21.20
N CYS A 286 -51.49 -75.02 21.11
CA CYS A 286 -50.83 -76.32 21.29
C CYS A 286 -51.11 -76.90 22.68
N ASP A 287 -50.94 -76.11 23.75
CA ASP A 287 -51.20 -76.54 25.13
C ASP A 287 -52.68 -76.97 25.29
N GLN A 288 -53.62 -76.23 24.70
CA GLN A 288 -55.04 -76.60 24.71
C GLN A 288 -55.32 -77.88 23.90
N GLN A 289 -54.68 -78.05 22.75
CA GLN A 289 -54.81 -79.29 21.96
C GLN A 289 -54.24 -80.48 22.70
N GLU A 290 -53.09 -80.31 23.37
CA GLU A 290 -52.45 -81.36 24.17
C GLU A 290 -53.34 -81.78 25.35
N THR A 291 -53.93 -80.82 26.08
CA THR A 291 -54.89 -81.13 27.16
C THR A 291 -56.12 -81.88 26.64
N ASN A 292 -56.72 -81.43 25.53
CA ASN A 292 -57.86 -82.10 24.90
C ASN A 292 -57.52 -83.53 24.45
N LEU A 293 -56.37 -83.73 23.81
CA LEU A 293 -55.90 -85.05 23.39
C LEU A 293 -55.64 -85.96 24.59
N ASN A 294 -55.02 -85.45 25.64
CA ASN A 294 -54.80 -86.19 26.89
C ASN A 294 -56.10 -86.60 27.57
N GLU A 295 -57.12 -85.74 27.56
CA GLU A 295 -58.47 -86.08 28.05
C GLU A 295 -59.13 -87.17 27.19
N GLN A 296 -59.03 -87.09 25.86
CA GLN A 296 -59.53 -88.15 24.97
C GLN A 296 -58.79 -89.48 25.20
N ILE A 297 -57.46 -89.46 25.34
CA ILE A 297 -56.67 -90.66 25.65
C ILE A 297 -57.15 -91.28 26.96
N LYS A 298 -57.37 -90.48 28.02
CA LYS A 298 -57.91 -90.98 29.29
C LYS A 298 -59.28 -91.62 29.11
N LEU A 299 -60.18 -90.98 28.37
CA LEU A 299 -61.53 -91.51 28.11
C LEU A 299 -61.48 -92.84 27.37
N LEU A 300 -60.71 -92.91 26.27
CA LEU A 300 -60.53 -94.13 25.47
C LEU A 300 -59.85 -95.23 26.27
N THR A 301 -58.89 -94.89 27.14
CA THR A 301 -58.24 -95.85 28.04
C THR A 301 -59.25 -96.45 29.02
N ASN A 302 -60.12 -95.64 29.61
CA ASN A 302 -61.19 -96.11 30.49
C ASN A 302 -62.20 -96.99 29.74
N GLN A 303 -62.60 -96.60 28.53
CA GLN A 303 -63.48 -97.40 27.68
C GLN A 303 -62.85 -98.75 27.32
N LYS A 304 -61.56 -98.75 26.95
CA LYS A 304 -60.78 -99.97 26.68
C LYS A 304 -60.79 -100.91 27.89
N ILE A 305 -60.49 -100.41 29.08
CA ILE A 305 -60.51 -101.21 30.32
C ILE A 305 -61.89 -101.84 30.54
N LYS A 306 -62.97 -101.08 30.32
CA LYS A 306 -64.34 -101.58 30.47
C LYS A 306 -64.67 -102.67 29.47
N LEU A 307 -64.27 -102.50 28.21
CA LEU A 307 -64.44 -103.51 27.17
C LEU A 307 -63.60 -104.77 27.45
N GLU A 308 -62.36 -104.61 27.92
CA GLU A 308 -61.51 -105.74 28.34
C GLU A 308 -62.12 -106.52 29.51
N GLN A 309 -62.74 -105.84 30.48
CA GLN A 309 -63.51 -106.48 31.56
C GLN A 309 -64.71 -107.26 31.01
N GLN A 310 -65.50 -106.65 30.12
CA GLN A 310 -66.63 -107.33 29.49
C GLN A 310 -66.20 -108.52 28.65
N LEU A 311 -65.09 -108.40 27.92
CA LEU A 311 -64.52 -109.50 27.14
C LEU A 311 -64.11 -110.65 28.05
N LYS A 312 -63.49 -110.36 29.19
CA LYS A 312 -63.11 -111.35 30.19
C LYS A 312 -64.33 -112.05 30.80
N GLU A 313 -65.38 -111.31 31.14
CA GLU A 313 -66.64 -111.89 31.62
C GLU A 313 -67.26 -112.86 30.59
N VAL A 314 -67.25 -112.48 29.31
CA VAL A 314 -67.73 -113.34 28.22
C VAL A 314 -66.84 -114.57 28.04
N ASP A 315 -65.52 -114.40 28.11
CA ASP A 315 -64.56 -115.49 28.02
C ASP A 315 -64.74 -116.49 29.18
N ASP A 316 -64.85 -116.00 30.42
CA ASP A 316 -65.13 -116.80 31.62
C ASP A 316 -66.47 -117.57 31.47
N LEU A 317 -67.51 -116.93 30.94
CA LEU A 317 -68.81 -117.56 30.66
C LEU A 317 -68.71 -118.64 29.57
N CYS A 318 -67.99 -118.37 28.48
CA CYS A 318 -67.75 -119.32 27.40
C CYS A 318 -66.95 -120.53 27.90
N THR A 319 -65.94 -120.31 28.74
CA THR A 319 -65.12 -121.36 29.35
C THR A 319 -65.97 -122.23 30.28
N SER A 320 -66.77 -121.62 31.17
CA SER A 320 -67.69 -122.35 32.05
C SER A 320 -68.75 -123.16 31.28
N ARG A 321 -69.28 -122.61 30.17
CA ARG A 321 -70.23 -123.30 29.31
C ARG A 321 -69.56 -124.42 28.49
N GLY A 322 -68.31 -124.23 28.08
CA GLY A 322 -67.46 -125.27 27.49
C GLY A 322 -67.27 -126.44 28.45
N GLU A 323 -66.91 -126.17 29.70
CA GLU A 323 -66.78 -127.18 30.76
C GLU A 323 -68.12 -127.89 31.06
N GLN A 324 -69.26 -127.19 30.97
CA GLN A 324 -70.59 -127.81 31.10
C GLN A 324 -70.92 -128.75 29.93
N ILE A 325 -70.55 -128.37 28.70
CA ILE A 325 -70.71 -129.22 27.51
C ILE A 325 -69.79 -130.44 27.59
N GLU A 326 -68.56 -130.28 28.08
CA GLU A 326 -67.60 -131.37 28.28
C GLU A 326 -68.05 -132.35 29.38
N LYS A 327 -68.70 -131.86 30.44
CA LYS A 327 -69.37 -132.69 31.47
C LYS A 327 -70.62 -133.42 30.96
N LEU A 328 -71.34 -132.85 29.98
CA LEU A 328 -72.51 -133.48 29.33
C LEU A 328 -72.10 -134.47 28.22
N GLY A 329 -70.93 -134.29 27.61
CA GLY A 329 -70.37 -135.18 26.58
C GLY A 329 -69.77 -136.48 27.11
N ASN A 330 -69.40 -136.56 28.39
CA ASN A 330 -68.84 -137.77 29.02
C ASN A 330 -69.91 -138.75 29.58
N PHE A 331 -71.17 -138.61 29.15
CA PHE A 331 -72.27 -139.55 29.43
C PHE A 331 -72.76 -140.28 28.17
N SER A 332 -71.90 -140.52 27.18
CA SER A 332 -72.19 -141.41 26.05
C SER A 332 -71.01 -142.33 25.74
#